data_AF-R9MDY9-F1
#
_entry.id   AF-R9MDY9-F1
#
_cell.length_a   1.000
_cell.length_b   1.000
_cell.length_c   1.000
_cell.angle_alpha   90.00
_cell.angle_beta   90.00
_cell.angle_gamma   90.00
#
_symmetry.space_group_name_H-M   'P 1'
#
loop_
_entity.id
_entity.type
_entity.pdbx_description
1 polymer ?
#
loop_
_entity_poly.entity_id
_entity_poly.type
_entity_poly.pdbx_seq_one_letter_code
_entity_poly.pdbx_strand_id
1 'polypeptide(L)'
;MEAVRIVMQDTPEKFQPLAEALVPPLVELLRQRNELEREICTRSLKLREEQAAAGISPHQSTPAEESLWEEYRRRYLELVAPRCTEKPLRWGAARSFGKPAKYDYLFGAPEPTVYFTMKSAKKALVSTENPISYSYRYRFILRPFGDEWKIDGAECAFGGQEAWGVEHTI
;
A
#
# COMPACT_ATOMS: atom_id res chain seq x y z
N MET A 1 18.88 3.14 -4.49
CA MET A 1 17.47 2.75 -4.65
C MET A 1 17.46 1.53 -5.53
N GLU A 2 17.04 0.37 -5.00
CA GLU A 2 16.82 -0.79 -5.84
C GLU A 2 15.64 -0.48 -6.77
N ALA A 3 15.90 -0.53 -8.09
CA ALA A 3 14.90 -0.23 -9.09
C ALA A 3 13.89 -1.38 -9.14
N VAL A 4 12.60 -1.04 -9.10
CA VAL A 4 11.53 -2.01 -9.35
C VAL A 4 11.47 -2.30 -10.85
N ARG A 5 11.42 -3.58 -11.22
CA ARG A 5 11.17 -4.01 -12.59
C ARG A 5 9.74 -3.69 -12.99
N ILE A 6 9.57 -2.96 -14.08
CA ILE A 6 8.27 -2.63 -14.65
C ILE A 6 7.98 -3.54 -15.84
N VAL A 7 6.90 -4.31 -15.76
CA VAL A 7 6.43 -5.18 -16.84
C VAL A 7 5.20 -4.57 -17.49
N MET A 8 5.29 -4.24 -18.78
CA MET A 8 4.15 -3.73 -19.54
C MET A 8 3.16 -4.86 -19.83
N GLN A 9 1.88 -4.64 -19.55
CA GLN A 9 0.78 -5.56 -19.85
C GLN A 9 -0.31 -4.81 -20.60
N ASP A 10 -0.76 -5.36 -21.72
CA ASP A 10 -1.82 -4.79 -22.58
C ASP A 10 -1.71 -3.27 -22.81
N THR A 11 -0.48 -2.76 -22.97
CA THR A 11 -0.21 -1.32 -23.06
C THR A 11 0.31 -0.96 -24.45
N PRO A 12 -0.48 -0.23 -25.27
CA PRO A 12 -0.02 0.31 -26.54
C PRO A 12 1.27 1.13 -26.38
N GLU A 13 2.17 1.04 -27.35
CA GLU A 13 3.50 1.68 -27.32
C GLU A 13 3.45 3.17 -26.95
N LYS A 14 2.45 3.90 -27.46
CA LYS A 14 2.24 5.33 -27.16
C LYS A 14 2.04 5.66 -25.66
N PHE A 15 1.68 4.68 -24.83
CA PHE A 15 1.48 4.86 -23.40
C PHE A 15 2.61 4.26 -22.55
N GLN A 16 3.50 3.46 -23.12
CA GLN A 16 4.61 2.84 -22.37
C GLN A 16 5.54 3.88 -21.71
N PRO A 17 5.86 5.04 -22.33
CA PRO A 17 6.68 6.07 -21.67
C PRO A 17 6.07 6.62 -20.37
N LEU A 18 4.75 6.54 -20.18
CA LEU A 18 4.11 7.00 -18.96
C LEU A 18 4.38 6.09 -17.75
N ALA A 19 4.81 4.85 -17.97
CA ALA A 19 5.12 3.95 -16.87
C ALA A 19 6.26 4.49 -15.99
N GLU A 20 7.32 5.03 -16.61
CA GLU A 20 8.45 5.64 -15.91
C GLU A 20 8.07 6.90 -15.11
N ALA A 21 7.00 7.59 -15.50
CA ALA A 21 6.49 8.74 -14.77
C ALA A 21 5.55 8.33 -13.61
N LEU A 22 4.76 7.26 -13.78
CA LEU A 22 3.68 6.90 -12.87
C LEU A 22 4.08 5.87 -11.82
N VAL A 23 4.94 4.91 -12.18
CA VAL A 23 5.31 3.80 -11.30
C VAL A 23 6.23 4.25 -10.15
N PRO A 24 7.31 5.02 -10.37
CA PRO A 24 8.22 5.35 -9.27
C PRO A 24 7.56 6.11 -8.11
N PRO A 25 6.72 7.15 -8.34
CA PRO A 25 6.05 7.85 -7.24
C PRO A 25 5.09 6.97 -6.45
N LEU A 26 4.45 5.99 -7.10
CA LEU A 26 3.58 5.02 -6.44
C LEU A 26 4.41 4.03 -5.61
N VAL A 27 5.46 3.44 -6.19
CA VAL A 27 6.34 2.50 -5.50
C VAL A 27 6.97 3.15 -4.26
N GLU A 28 7.37 4.41 -4.37
CA GLU A 28 7.88 5.19 -3.23
C GLU A 28 6.84 5.29 -2.11
N LEU A 29 5.60 5.63 -2.45
CA LEU A 29 4.50 5.69 -1.48
C LEU A 29 4.29 4.33 -0.78
N LEU A 30 4.29 3.23 -1.55
CA LEU A 30 4.12 1.88 -0.99
C LEU A 30 5.27 1.53 -0.03
N ARG A 31 6.51 1.94 -0.35
CA ARG A 31 7.67 1.70 0.51
C ARG A 31 7.58 2.49 1.81
N GLN A 32 7.31 3.79 1.73
CA GLN A 32 7.15 4.66 2.91
C GLN A 32 6.04 4.16 3.82
N ARG A 33 4.93 3.67 3.23
CA ARG A 33 3.87 3.05 4.00
C ARG A 33 4.36 1.79 4.70
N ASN A 34 5.09 0.94 3.98
CA ASN A 34 5.59 -0.32 4.50
C ASN A 34 6.59 -0.10 5.66
N GLU A 35 7.44 0.91 5.56
CA GLU A 35 8.33 1.36 6.63
C GLU A 35 7.56 1.85 7.85
N LEU A 36 6.53 2.68 7.66
CA LEU A 36 5.63 3.12 8.73
C LEU A 36 4.97 1.94 9.44
N GLU A 37 4.45 0.96 8.69
CA GLU A 37 3.85 -0.24 9.28
C GLU A 37 4.86 -1.07 10.09
N ARG A 38 6.10 -1.24 9.59
CA ARG A 38 7.15 -1.95 10.32
C ARG A 38 7.54 -1.25 11.62
N GLU A 39 7.68 0.07 11.58
CA GLU A 39 7.99 0.88 12.77
C GLU A 39 6.88 0.73 13.83
N ILE A 40 5.62 0.94 13.44
CA ILE A 40 4.47 0.86 14.35
C ILE A 40 4.29 -0.56 14.89
N CYS A 41 4.46 -1.59 14.05
CA CYS A 41 4.42 -2.98 14.48
C CYS A 41 5.49 -3.27 15.55
N THR A 42 6.73 -2.82 15.32
CA THR A 42 7.83 -3.01 16.27
C THR A 42 7.54 -2.35 17.62
N ARG A 43 7.07 -1.10 17.60
CA ARG A 43 6.69 -0.36 18.82
C ARG A 43 5.49 -1.01 19.53
N SER A 44 4.50 -1.48 18.78
CA SER A 44 3.32 -2.18 19.32
C SER A 44 3.70 -3.50 20.00
N LEU A 45 4.62 -4.28 19.43
CA LEU A 45 5.10 -5.52 20.05
C LEU A 45 5.83 -5.22 21.36
N LYS A 46 6.69 -4.21 21.39
CA LYS A 46 7.38 -3.79 22.61
C LYS A 46 6.40 -3.36 23.71
N LEU A 47 5.40 -2.55 23.37
CA LEU A 47 4.35 -2.15 24.33
C LEU A 47 3.62 -3.36 24.92
N ARG A 48 3.31 -4.36 24.08
CA ARG A 48 2.65 -5.59 24.55
C ARG A 48 3.54 -6.42 25.47
N GLU A 49 4.84 -6.49 25.21
CA GLU A 49 5.80 -7.15 26.10
C GLU A 49 5.89 -6.45 27.46
N GLU A 50 5.96 -5.12 27.47
CA GLU A 50 5.97 -4.30 28.70
C GLU A 50 4.68 -4.45 29.50
N GLN A 51 3.52 -4.48 28.83
CA GLN A 51 2.22 -4.73 29.46
C GLN A 51 2.13 -6.13 30.08
N ALA A 52 2.58 -7.15 29.34
CA ALA A 52 2.60 -8.52 29.84
C ALA A 52 3.50 -8.63 31.08
N ALA A 53 4.67 -7.98 31.07
CA ALA A 53 5.57 -7.92 32.22
C ALA A 53 4.94 -7.18 33.43
N ALA A 54 4.08 -6.20 33.18
CA ALA A 54 3.32 -5.49 34.21
C ALA A 54 2.05 -6.24 34.67
N GLY A 55 1.77 -7.44 34.14
CA GLY A 55 0.58 -8.23 34.48
C GLY A 55 -0.73 -7.66 33.92
N ILE A 56 -0.66 -6.76 32.94
CA ILE A 56 -1.83 -6.20 32.27
C ILE A 56 -2.35 -7.23 31.25
N SER A 57 -3.66 -7.42 31.21
CA SER A 57 -4.28 -8.36 30.27
C SER A 57 -4.12 -7.87 28.82
N PRO A 58 -3.81 -8.75 27.85
CA PRO A 58 -3.68 -8.39 26.43
C PRO A 58 -4.99 -7.89 25.80
N HIS A 59 -6.11 -8.03 26.51
CA HIS A 59 -7.42 -7.53 26.10
C HIS A 59 -7.71 -6.10 26.60
N GLN A 60 -6.83 -5.52 27.42
CA GLN A 60 -6.98 -4.17 27.93
C GLN A 60 -6.15 -3.21 27.07
N SER A 61 -6.83 -2.23 26.46
CA SER A 61 -6.15 -1.12 25.80
C SER A 61 -5.55 -0.18 26.83
N THR A 62 -4.30 0.21 26.61
CA THR A 62 -3.62 1.22 27.44
C THR A 62 -3.55 2.56 26.73
N PRO A 63 -3.42 3.69 27.47
CA PRO A 63 -3.23 5.01 26.86
C PRO A 63 -2.04 5.07 25.90
N ALA A 64 -0.98 4.29 26.16
CA ALA A 64 0.20 4.22 25.29
C ALA A 64 -0.11 3.53 23.94
N GLU A 65 -0.92 2.47 23.94
CA GLU A 65 -1.37 1.83 22.70
C GLU A 65 -2.34 2.71 21.92
N GLU A 66 -3.27 3.37 22.59
CA GLU A 66 -4.21 4.32 21.97
C GLU A 66 -3.44 5.46 21.28
N SER A 67 -2.46 6.04 21.97
CA SER A 67 -1.61 7.09 21.42
C SER A 67 -0.79 6.60 20.21
N LEU A 68 -0.26 5.38 20.26
CA LEU A 68 0.45 4.78 19.12
C LEU A 68 -0.49 4.58 17.91
N TRP A 69 -1.75 4.19 18.15
CA TRP A 69 -2.76 4.04 17.10
C TRP A 69 -3.16 5.38 16.48
N GLU A 70 -3.35 6.42 17.30
CA GLU A 70 -3.62 7.77 16.82
C GLU A 70 -2.45 8.30 15.97
N GLU A 71 -1.22 8.10 16.44
CA GLU A 71 -0.02 8.45 15.70
C GLU A 71 0.03 7.75 14.34
N TYR A 72 -0.19 6.43 14.31
CA TYR A 72 -0.21 5.66 13.07
C TYR A 72 -1.26 6.18 12.10
N ARG A 73 -2.50 6.41 12.56
CA ARG A 73 -3.59 6.90 11.70
C ARG A 73 -3.27 8.27 11.12
N ARG A 74 -2.74 9.18 11.93
CA ARG A 74 -2.33 10.52 11.50
C ARG A 74 -1.22 10.45 10.44
N ARG A 75 -0.12 9.72 10.74
CA ARG A 75 1.02 9.59 9.83
C ARG A 75 0.66 8.89 8.54
N TYR A 76 -0.23 7.88 8.59
CA TYR A 76 -0.76 7.23 7.40
C TYR A 76 -1.49 8.23 6.49
N LEU A 77 -2.38 9.06 7.04
CA LEU A 77 -3.13 10.04 6.26
C LEU A 77 -2.23 11.14 5.69
N GLU A 78 -1.28 11.65 6.48
CA GLU A 78 -0.26 12.62 6.02
C GLU A 78 0.53 12.07 4.82
N LEU A 79 0.80 10.76 4.83
CA LEU A 79 1.52 10.07 3.77
C LEU A 79 0.66 9.88 2.50
N VAL A 80 -0.57 9.37 2.62
CA VAL A 80 -1.37 8.96 1.44
C VAL A 80 -2.21 10.09 0.85
N ALA A 81 -2.68 11.05 1.66
CA ALA A 81 -3.62 12.07 1.22
C ALA A 81 -3.11 12.93 0.05
N PRO A 82 -1.84 13.39 0.02
CA PRO A 82 -1.34 14.18 -1.10
C PRO A 82 -1.34 13.45 -2.45
N ARG A 83 -1.23 12.11 -2.42
CA ARG A 83 -1.12 11.24 -3.62
C ARG A 83 -2.44 10.63 -4.06
N CYS A 84 -3.50 10.82 -3.29
CA CYS A 84 -4.81 10.22 -3.50
C CYS A 84 -5.85 11.27 -3.90
N THR A 85 -6.87 10.83 -4.62
CA THR A 85 -8.14 11.56 -4.70
C THR A 85 -8.93 11.37 -3.41
N GLU A 86 -10.04 12.08 -3.23
CA GLU A 86 -10.92 11.94 -2.06
C GLU A 86 -11.55 10.53 -1.95
N LYS A 87 -11.67 9.81 -3.07
CA LYS A 87 -12.38 8.54 -3.14
C LYS A 87 -11.77 7.42 -2.26
N PRO A 88 -10.46 7.11 -2.32
CA PRO A 88 -9.85 6.19 -1.35
C PRO A 88 -9.86 6.74 0.08
N LEU A 89 -9.76 8.07 0.26
CA LEU A 89 -9.68 8.71 1.57
C LEU A 89 -11.01 8.70 2.36
N ARG A 90 -12.16 8.47 1.69
CA ARG A 90 -13.47 8.38 2.35
C ARG A 90 -13.56 7.32 3.45
N TRP A 91 -12.70 6.31 3.40
CA TRP A 91 -12.63 5.23 4.39
C TRP A 91 -11.77 5.58 5.61
N GLY A 92 -11.08 6.72 5.55
CA GLY A 92 -10.18 7.21 6.58
C GLY A 92 -8.83 6.49 6.60
N ALA A 93 -8.17 6.54 7.75
CA ALA A 93 -6.88 5.91 7.95
C ALA A 93 -6.98 4.38 8.01
N ALA A 94 -5.84 3.71 7.76
CA ALA A 94 -5.73 2.28 7.97
C ALA A 94 -6.10 1.88 9.42
N ARG A 95 -6.94 0.85 9.54
CA ARG A 95 -7.44 0.32 10.84
C ARG A 95 -6.56 -0.79 11.40
N SER A 96 -5.63 -1.28 10.60
CA SER A 96 -4.64 -2.28 10.95
C SER A 96 -3.37 -2.01 10.16
N PHE A 97 -2.25 -2.50 10.66
CA PHE A 97 -1.00 -2.63 9.93
C PHE A 97 -0.70 -4.11 9.72
N GLY A 98 0.07 -4.44 8.67
CA GLY A 98 0.48 -5.81 8.41
C GLY A 98 1.53 -6.32 9.41
N LYS A 99 1.48 -7.63 9.70
CA LYS A 99 2.60 -8.38 10.30
C LYS A 99 2.77 -9.72 9.55
N PRO A 100 3.66 -9.83 8.54
CA PRO A 100 4.58 -8.80 8.00
C PRO A 100 3.86 -7.58 7.38
N ALA A 101 4.57 -6.47 7.19
CA ALA A 101 3.98 -5.25 6.64
C ALA A 101 3.44 -5.51 5.22
N LYS A 102 2.39 -4.75 4.84
CA LYS A 102 1.50 -5.11 3.73
C LYS A 102 2.22 -5.37 2.40
N TYR A 103 3.34 -4.68 2.14
CA TYR A 103 4.12 -4.78 0.91
C TYR A 103 5.50 -5.42 1.10
N ASP A 104 5.72 -6.12 2.21
CA ASP A 104 6.99 -6.80 2.49
C ASP A 104 7.40 -7.78 1.39
N TYR A 105 6.44 -8.47 0.77
CA TYR A 105 6.71 -9.37 -0.34
C TYR A 105 7.31 -8.66 -1.56
N LEU A 106 6.98 -7.38 -1.77
CA LEU A 106 7.47 -6.62 -2.92
C LEU A 106 8.90 -6.16 -2.66
N PHE A 107 9.14 -5.60 -1.48
CA PHE A 107 10.44 -5.01 -1.13
C PHE A 107 11.46 -6.00 -0.56
N GLY A 108 11.03 -7.22 -0.24
CA GLY A 108 11.92 -8.33 0.10
C GLY A 108 12.24 -9.26 -1.07
N ALA A 109 11.68 -9.02 -2.25
CA ALA A 109 11.94 -9.84 -3.43
C ALA A 109 13.32 -9.54 -4.03
N PRO A 110 14.04 -10.55 -4.58
CA PRO A 110 15.31 -10.31 -5.29
C PRO A 110 15.17 -9.40 -6.51
N GLU A 111 14.02 -9.48 -7.19
CA GLU A 111 13.66 -8.60 -8.30
C GLU A 111 12.22 -8.09 -8.08
N PRO A 112 12.04 -7.00 -7.31
CA PRO A 112 10.73 -6.41 -7.09
C PRO A 112 10.08 -6.07 -8.43
N THR A 113 8.90 -6.66 -8.70
CA THR A 113 8.24 -6.54 -10.00
C THR A 113 6.85 -5.94 -9.86
N VAL A 114 6.52 -5.00 -10.73
CA VAL A 114 5.18 -4.43 -10.87
C VAL A 114 4.73 -4.45 -12.32
N TYR A 115 3.43 -4.54 -12.52
CA TYR A 115 2.81 -4.66 -13.82
C TYR A 115 2.08 -3.36 -14.15
N PHE A 116 2.41 -2.77 -15.29
CA PHE A 116 1.79 -1.54 -15.78
C PHE A 116 0.82 -1.83 -16.91
N THR A 117 -0.42 -1.34 -16.79
CA THR A 117 -1.43 -1.42 -17.85
C THR A 117 -2.05 -0.07 -18.12
N MET A 118 -2.04 0.38 -19.37
CA MET A 118 -2.71 1.61 -19.77
C MET A 118 -3.30 1.47 -21.18
N LYS A 119 -4.64 1.47 -21.27
CA LYS A 119 -5.38 1.36 -22.55
C LYS A 119 -5.89 2.71 -23.07
N SER A 120 -5.88 3.76 -22.24
CA SER A 120 -6.31 5.11 -22.61
C SER A 120 -5.64 6.17 -21.73
N ALA A 121 -5.61 7.41 -22.20
CA ALA A 121 -5.08 8.56 -21.44
C ALA A 121 -5.86 8.88 -20.14
N LYS A 122 -7.02 8.25 -19.91
CA LYS A 122 -7.89 8.54 -18.75
C LYS A 122 -7.59 7.68 -17.52
N LYS A 123 -6.84 6.59 -17.68
CA LYS A 123 -6.65 5.59 -16.61
C LYS A 123 -5.38 4.77 -16.85
N ALA A 124 -4.56 4.67 -15.82
CA ALA A 124 -3.46 3.73 -15.72
C ALA A 124 -3.70 2.77 -14.55
N LEU A 125 -3.17 1.56 -14.66
CA LEU A 125 -3.23 0.53 -13.65
C LEU A 125 -1.80 0.11 -13.33
N VAL A 126 -1.46 0.07 -12.04
CA VAL A 126 -0.22 -0.54 -11.56
C VAL A 126 -0.60 -1.68 -10.66
N SER A 127 -0.12 -2.88 -10.93
CA SER A 127 -0.45 -4.07 -10.15
C SER A 127 0.80 -4.72 -9.59
N THR A 128 0.64 -5.41 -8.48
CA THR A 128 1.71 -6.16 -7.82
C THR A 128 1.15 -7.52 -7.44
N GLU A 129 1.99 -8.56 -7.46
CA GLU A 129 1.60 -9.91 -7.09
C GLU A 129 2.45 -10.37 -5.90
N ASN A 130 1.80 -10.88 -4.87
CA ASN A 130 2.46 -11.50 -3.74
C ASN A 130 2.58 -13.01 -3.98
N PRO A 131 3.77 -13.52 -4.32
CA PRO A 131 3.97 -14.95 -4.56
C PRO A 131 3.90 -15.78 -3.27
N ILE A 132 4.02 -15.15 -2.09
CA ILE A 132 4.08 -15.81 -0.79
C ILE A 132 2.67 -16.10 -0.26
N SER A 133 1.70 -15.22 -0.50
CA SER A 133 0.34 -15.33 0.04
C SER A 133 -0.68 -15.72 -1.03
N TYR A 134 -0.63 -16.95 -1.53
CA TYR A 134 -1.61 -17.49 -2.50
C TYR A 134 -1.83 -16.61 -3.74
N SER A 135 -0.77 -16.03 -4.32
CA SER A 135 -0.87 -15.09 -5.46
C SER A 135 -1.86 -13.94 -5.19
N TYR A 136 -1.83 -13.39 -3.98
CA TYR A 136 -2.63 -12.21 -3.65
C TYR A 136 -2.16 -11.03 -4.50
N ARG A 137 -3.07 -10.40 -5.22
CA ARG A 137 -2.75 -9.30 -6.14
C ARG A 137 -3.33 -8.02 -5.61
N TYR A 138 -2.55 -6.95 -5.74
CA TYR A 138 -3.03 -5.58 -5.56
C TYR A 138 -3.01 -4.86 -6.90
N ARG A 139 -3.98 -3.99 -7.11
CA ARG A 139 -4.07 -3.12 -8.29
C ARG A 139 -4.42 -1.71 -7.86
N PHE A 140 -3.59 -0.76 -8.22
CA PHE A 140 -3.77 0.67 -8.00
C PHE A 140 -4.30 1.31 -9.27
N ILE A 141 -5.36 2.09 -9.13
CA ILE A 141 -6.01 2.81 -10.23
C ILE A 141 -5.51 4.25 -10.17
N LEU A 142 -4.79 4.69 -11.19
CA LEU A 142 -4.36 6.08 -11.32
C LEU A 142 -5.21 6.79 -12.37
N ARG A 143 -5.54 8.05 -12.09
CA ARG A 143 -6.26 8.94 -13.02
C ARG A 143 -5.61 10.32 -13.08
N PRO A 144 -5.71 11.02 -14.22
CA PRO A 144 -5.31 12.40 -14.29
C PRO A 144 -6.23 13.25 -13.41
N PHE A 145 -5.63 14.18 -12.67
CA PHE A 145 -6.29 15.11 -11.76
C PHE A 145 -5.61 16.47 -11.90
N GLY A 146 -6.13 17.32 -12.79
CA GLY A 146 -5.42 18.50 -13.26
C GLY A 146 -4.16 18.09 -14.03
N ASP A 147 -3.01 18.68 -13.67
CA ASP A 147 -1.70 18.40 -14.28
C ASP A 147 -0.97 17.20 -13.64
N GLU A 148 -1.57 16.58 -12.62
CA GLU A 148 -0.98 15.46 -11.87
C GLU A 148 -1.73 14.15 -12.12
N TRP A 149 -1.10 13.03 -11.75
CA TRP A 149 -1.77 11.74 -11.63
C TRP A 149 -1.92 11.36 -10.16
N LYS A 150 -3.14 10.97 -9.77
CA LYS A 150 -3.46 10.57 -8.40
C LYS A 150 -4.09 9.19 -8.35
N ILE A 151 -3.96 8.55 -7.20
CA ILE A 151 -4.60 7.26 -6.92
C ILE A 151 -6.10 7.51 -6.71
N ASP A 152 -6.93 6.95 -7.61
CA ASP A 152 -8.40 7.01 -7.57
C ASP A 152 -9.00 5.80 -6.83
N GLY A 153 -8.19 4.77 -6.56
CA GLY A 153 -8.59 3.62 -5.79
C GLY A 153 -7.55 2.51 -5.81
N ALA A 154 -7.75 1.54 -4.93
CA ALA A 154 -7.03 0.29 -4.93
C ALA A 154 -8.01 -0.88 -4.94
N GLU A 155 -7.58 -1.99 -5.49
CA GLU A 155 -8.32 -3.23 -5.56
C GLU A 155 -7.41 -4.39 -5.19
N CYS A 156 -8.00 -5.47 -4.71
CA CYS A 156 -7.28 -6.69 -4.37
C CYS A 156 -7.99 -7.93 -4.94
N ALA A 157 -7.24 -8.99 -5.20
CA ALA A 157 -7.76 -10.27 -5.65
C ALA A 157 -7.00 -11.43 -5.00
N PHE A 158 -7.74 -12.45 -4.57
CA PHE A 158 -7.18 -13.66 -3.96
C PHE A 158 -6.94 -14.73 -5.02
N GLY A 159 -5.70 -15.20 -5.15
CA GLY A 159 -5.35 -16.31 -6.05
C GLY A 159 -5.76 -16.10 -7.50
N GLY A 160 -6.07 -17.22 -8.17
CA GLY A 160 -6.52 -17.25 -9.57
C GLY A 160 -7.95 -16.72 -9.80
N GLN A 161 -8.59 -16.10 -8.80
CA GLN A 161 -9.90 -15.50 -8.99
C GLN A 161 -9.82 -14.31 -9.95
N GLU A 162 -10.77 -14.20 -10.87
CA GLU A 162 -10.85 -13.07 -11.79
C GLU A 162 -11.47 -11.82 -11.16
N ALA A 163 -12.23 -12.01 -10.08
CA ALA A 163 -12.93 -10.94 -9.39
C ALA A 163 -11.98 -10.09 -8.54
N TRP A 164 -12.12 -8.77 -8.66
CA TRP A 164 -11.39 -7.78 -7.87
C TRP A 164 -12.31 -7.19 -6.82
N GLY A 165 -11.88 -7.22 -5.55
CA GLY A 165 -12.52 -6.52 -4.45
C GLY A 165 -11.97 -5.12 -4.27
N VAL A 166 -12.75 -4.22 -3.69
CA VAL A 166 -12.28 -2.88 -3.31
C VAL A 166 -11.31 -3.04 -2.14
N GLU A 167 -10.12 -2.46 -2.29
CA GLU A 167 -9.18 -2.29 -1.19
C GLU A 167 -9.40 -0.91 -0.57
N HIS A 168 -9.64 -0.88 0.73
CA HIS A 168 -9.99 0.35 1.46
C HIS A 168 -8.75 1.16 1.85
N THR A 169 -7.56 0.56 1.82
CA THR A 169 -6.30 1.24 2.14
C THR A 169 -5.26 1.04 1.05
N ILE A 170 -4.66 2.15 0.62
CA ILE A 170 -3.39 2.11 -0.12
C ILE A 170 -2.33 1.58 0.82
#